data_AF-A0A2P6V4B1-F1
#
_entry.id   AF-A0A2P6V4B1-F1
#
_cell.length_a   1.000
_cell.length_b   1.000
_cell.length_c   1.000
_cell.angle_alpha   90.00
_cell.angle_beta   90.00
_cell.angle_gamma   90.00
#
_symmetry.space_group_name_H-M   'P 1'
#
loop_
_entity.id
_entity.type
_entity.pdbx_description
1 polymer ?
#
loop_
_entity_poly.entity_id
_entity_poly.type
_entity_poly.pdbx_seq_one_letter_code
_entity_poly.pdbx_strand_id
1 'polypeptide(L)' 'MSSAPAAKLIPGVLGGFVSAYGMWAVLTKDAKQKLPHTIQNPEWLKATNASYEAFPRHASDVPVVMNPGRLM' A
#
# COMPACT_ATOMS: atom_id res chain seq x y z
N MET A 1 21.10 -15.01 -33.41
CA MET A 1 20.52 -15.83 -32.33
C MET A 1 20.44 -14.99 -31.07
N SER A 2 19.27 -14.44 -30.75
CA SER A 2 19.00 -13.73 -29.50
C SER A 2 17.99 -14.56 -28.71
N SER A 3 18.40 -15.17 -27.60
CA SER A 3 17.54 -15.76 -26.51
C SER A 3 18.22 -16.93 -25.75
N ALA A 4 19.35 -16.70 -25.08
CA ALA A 4 19.96 -17.72 -24.22
C ALA A 4 20.32 -17.30 -22.77
N PRO A 5 20.51 -16.01 -22.42
CA PRO A 5 20.81 -15.65 -21.03
C PRO A 5 19.55 -15.57 -20.15
N ALA A 6 18.46 -14.98 -20.65
CA ALA A 6 17.25 -14.76 -19.85
C ALA A 6 16.57 -16.06 -19.37
N ALA A 7 16.44 -17.05 -20.25
CA ALA A 7 15.75 -18.31 -19.93
C ALA A 7 16.42 -19.12 -18.80
N LYS A 8 17.75 -18.98 -18.63
CA LYS A 8 18.50 -19.61 -17.53
C LYS A 8 18.45 -18.79 -16.23
N LEU A 9 18.18 -17.49 -16.35
CA LEU A 9 18.05 -16.58 -15.21
C LEU A 9 16.66 -16.64 -14.57
N ILE A 10 15.60 -16.86 -15.38
CA ILE A 10 14.20 -16.87 -14.90
C ILE A 10 13.97 -17.80 -13.70
N PRO A 11 14.43 -19.08 -13.69
CA PRO A 11 14.23 -19.95 -12.53
C PRO A 11 14.94 -19.46 -11.26
N GLY A 12 16.17 -18.93 -11.41
CA GLY A 12 16.94 -18.38 -10.31
C GLY A 12 16.33 -17.11 -9.73
N VAL A 13 15.81 -16.23 -10.59
CA VAL A 13 15.10 -15.00 -10.19
C VAL A 13 13.81 -15.35 -9.44
N LEU A 14 13.01 -16.28 -9.96
CA LEU A 14 11.79 -16.74 -9.29
C LEU A 14 12.10 -17.36 -7.92
N GLY A 15 13.14 -18.19 -7.82
CA GLY A 15 13.60 -18.74 -6.53
C GLY A 15 14.02 -17.65 -5.54
N GLY A 16 14.68 -16.60 -6.03
CA GLY A 16 15.02 -15.41 -5.23
C GLY A 16 13.79 -14.69 -4.68
N PHE A 17 12.77 -14.45 -5.51
CA PHE A 17 11.52 -13.82 -5.04
C PHE A 17 10.76 -14.68 -4.03
N VAL A 18 10.69 -16.00 -4.25
CA VAL A 18 10.00 -16.92 -3.33
C VAL A 18 10.70 -16.96 -1.97
N SER A 19 12.03 -17.06 -1.96
CA SER A 19 12.80 -17.06 -0.70
C SER A 19 12.71 -15.72 0.04
N ALA A 20 12.79 -14.59 -0.68
CA ALA A 20 12.60 -13.27 -0.10
C ALA A 20 11.19 -13.10 0.49
N TYR A 21 10.14 -13.53 -0.23
CA TYR A 21 8.76 -13.49 0.27
C TYR A 21 8.57 -14.39 1.49
N GLY A 22 9.13 -15.60 1.48
CA GLY A 22 9.08 -16.53 2.62
C GLY A 22 9.73 -15.95 3.86
N MET A 23 10.93 -15.34 3.72
CA MET A 23 11.62 -14.69 4.82
C MET A 23 10.83 -13.49 5.35
N TRP A 24 10.29 -12.65 4.46
CA TRP A 24 9.43 -11.54 4.86
C TRP A 24 8.22 -12.01 5.65
N ALA A 25 7.50 -13.03 5.16
CA ALA A 25 6.32 -13.57 5.81
C ALA A 25 6.60 -14.11 7.23
N VAL A 26 7.74 -14.77 7.44
CA VAL A 26 8.16 -15.24 8.77
C VAL A 26 8.47 -14.06 9.70
N LEU A 27 9.19 -13.06 9.22
CA LEU A 27 9.55 -11.87 10.01
C LEU A 27 8.34 -10.99 10.34
N THR A 28 7.33 -10.94 9.47
CA THR A 28 6.14 -10.09 9.65
C THR A 28 4.92 -10.82 10.19
N LYS A 29 5.05 -12.10 10.60
CA LYS A 29 3.92 -12.92 11.06
C LYS A 29 3.09 -12.26 12.17
N ASP A 30 3.77 -11.58 13.10
CA ASP A 30 3.14 -10.89 14.24
C ASP A 30 2.98 -9.37 14.00
N ALA A 31 3.44 -8.87 12.84
CA ALA A 31 3.41 -7.44 12.55
C ALA A 31 1.97 -6.91 12.51
N LYS A 32 1.01 -7.72 12.06
CA LYS A 32 -0.41 -7.36 12.03
C LYS A 32 -0.94 -6.92 13.39
N GLN A 33 -0.48 -7.52 14.49
CA GLN A 33 -0.93 -7.15 15.85
C GLN A 33 -0.38 -5.81 16.32
N LYS A 34 0.74 -5.37 15.75
CA LYS A 34 1.40 -4.10 16.09
C LYS A 34 1.03 -2.96 15.13
N LEU A 35 0.18 -3.22 14.14
CA LEU A 35 -0.27 -2.17 13.22
C LEU A 35 -1.17 -1.16 13.95
N PRO A 36 -1.09 0.13 13.61
CA PRO A 36 -2.04 1.12 14.11
C PRO A 36 -3.48 0.75 13.78
N HIS A 37 -4.41 1.08 14.67
CA HIS A 37 -5.84 0.86 14.46
C HIS A 37 -6.38 1.52 13.19
N THR A 38 -5.75 2.60 12.73
CA THR A 38 -6.07 3.28 11.47
C THR A 38 -5.84 2.41 10.22
N ILE A 39 -4.89 1.47 10.28
CA ILE A 39 -4.62 0.52 9.17
C ILE A 39 -5.44 -0.75 9.35
N GLN A 40 -5.67 -1.18 10.59
CA GLN A 40 -6.46 -2.38 10.88
C GLN A 40 -7.97 -2.16 10.68
N ASN A 41 -8.46 -0.94 10.82
CA ASN A 41 -9.88 -0.60 10.69
C ASN A 41 -10.24 -0.23 9.23
N PRO A 42 -11.01 -1.05 8.51
CA PRO A 42 -11.46 -0.73 7.15
C PRO A 42 -12.37 0.51 7.09
N GLU A 43 -13.04 0.87 8.18
CA GLU A 43 -13.88 2.08 8.26
C GLU A 43 -13.04 3.36 8.25
N TRP A 44 -11.82 3.30 8.79
CA TRP A 44 -10.90 4.45 8.79
C TRP A 44 -10.53 4.85 7.36
N LEU A 45 -10.30 3.88 6.48
CA LEU A 45 -10.04 4.14 5.07
C LEU A 45 -11.24 4.82 4.40
N LYS A 46 -12.46 4.34 4.66
CA LYS A 46 -13.69 4.92 4.11
C LYS A 46 -13.90 6.37 4.61
N ALA A 47 -13.71 6.61 5.91
CA ALA A 47 -13.84 7.93 6.51
C ALA A 47 -12.76 8.91 6.00
N THR A 48 -11.53 8.43 5.81
CA THR A 48 -10.43 9.22 5.25
C THR A 48 -10.72 9.62 3.80
N ASN A 49 -11.23 8.69 2.98
CA ASN A 49 -11.60 8.99 1.60
C ASN A 49 -12.72 10.03 1.52
N ALA A 50 -13.76 9.90 2.34
CA ALA A 50 -14.81 10.91 2.44
C ALA A 50 -14.28 12.28 2.91
N SER A 51 -13.28 12.28 3.81
CA SER A 51 -12.64 13.51 4.27
C SER A 51 -11.83 14.18 3.16
N TYR A 52 -11.29 13.45 2.18
CA TYR A 52 -10.62 14.08 1.04
C TYR A 52 -11.59 14.83 0.14
N GLU A 53 -12.85 14.42 0.06
CA GLU A 53 -13.89 15.12 -0.70
C GLU A 53 -14.37 16.39 0.02
N ALA A 54 -14.39 16.40 1.35
CA ALA A 54 -14.85 17.54 2.14
C ALA A 54 -14.07 17.67 3.46
N PHE A 55 -12.83 18.17 3.38
CA PHE A 55 -11.95 18.24 4.55
C PHE A 55 -12.30 19.46 5.41
N PRO A 56 -12.48 19.28 6.73
CA PRO A 56 -12.76 20.39 7.63
C PRO A 56 -11.53 21.31 7.74
N ARG A 57 -11.76 22.63 7.72
CA ARG A 57 -10.70 23.62 7.90
C ARG A 57 -10.95 24.48 9.14
N HIS A 58 -9.86 24.86 9.79
CA HIS A 58 -9.94 25.77 10.92
C HIS A 58 -10.39 27.17 10.45
N ALA A 59 -11.20 27.84 11.27
CA ALA A 59 -11.71 29.20 11.03
C ALA A 59 -12.62 29.38 9.79
N SER A 60 -13.18 28.30 9.25
CA SER A 60 -14.25 28.41 8.25
C SER A 60 -15.12 27.16 8.20
N ASP A 61 -16.43 27.37 8.12
CA ASP A 61 -17.43 26.30 8.01
C ASP A 61 -17.53 25.68 6.61
N VAL A 62 -16.79 26.21 5.63
CA VAL A 62 -16.79 25.70 4.24
C VAL A 62 -15.68 24.66 4.10
N PRO A 63 -16.00 23.36 3.88
CA PRO A 63 -15.01 22.32 3.68
C PRO A 63 -14.22 22.51 2.38
N VAL A 64 -13.02 21.93 2.32
CA VAL A 64 -12.15 22.03 1.14
C VAL A 64 -11.88 20.63 0.59
N VAL A 65 -11.96 20.48 -0.74
CA VAL A 65 -11.52 19.26 -1.43
C VAL A 65 -10.00 19.17 -1.36
N MET A 66 -9.50 18.07 -0.83
CA MET A 66 -8.08 17.78 -0.78
C MET A 66 -7.64 17.11 -2.08
N ASN A 67 -6.45 17.48 -2.57
CA ASN A 67 -5.85 16.90 -3.78
C ASN A 67 -6.73 16.99 -5.06
N PRO A 68 -7.21 18.19 -5.43
CA PRO A 68 -8.16 18.37 -6.52
C PRO A 68 -7.64 17.91 -7.89
N GLY A 69 -6.33 17.98 -8.16
CA GLY A 69 -5.75 17.64 -9.46
C GLY A 69 -5.52 16.14 -9.71
N ARG A 70 -5.69 15.28 -8.70
CA ARG A 70 -5.59 13.81 -8.84
C ARG A 70 -6.97 13.14 -8.92
N LEU A 71 -8.02 13.89 -8.61
CA LEU A 71 -9.42 13.46 -8.65
C LEU A 71 -10.14 13.91 -9.95
N MET A 72 -9.44 14.61 -10.85
CA MET A 72 -9.90 14.97 -12.20
C MET A 72 -9.44 13.96 -13.24
#